data_AF-A0A2D5U874-F1
#
_entry.id   AF-A0A2D5U874-F1
#
_cell.length_a   1.000
_cell.length_b   1.000
_cell.length_c   1.000
_cell.angle_alpha   90.00
_cell.angle_beta   90.00
_cell.angle_gamma   90.00
#
_symmetry.space_group_name_H-M   'P 1'
#
loop_
_entity.id
_entity.type
_entity.pdbx_description
1 polymer ?
#
loop_
_entity_poly.entity_id
_entity_poly.type
_entity_poly.pdbx_seq_one_letter_code
_entity_poly.pdbx_strand_id
1 'polypeptide(L)'
;MCASLSNFSTGGAETMELEKYWQPRCNWYGPSGIGTSRGLSGFRNWHQIPFLNGLPDPGGISEKQNMFADGDYVGFTGWPGMRMPVGGDGWLGIPPAEQQITMRNLDFWRCEKGLIREN
;
A
#
# COMPACT_ATOMS: atom_id res chain seq x y z
N MET A 1 0.24 -9.68 6.81
CA MET A 1 0.41 -8.30 6.33
C MET A 1 -0.41 -8.05 5.07
N CYS A 2 -0.01 -8.50 3.86
CA CYS A 2 -0.75 -8.17 2.62
C CYS A 2 -2.24 -8.54 2.65
N ALA A 3 -2.58 -9.71 3.20
CA ALA A 3 -3.98 -10.11 3.39
C ALA A 3 -4.76 -9.15 4.31
N SER A 4 -4.14 -8.65 5.39
CA SER A 4 -4.77 -7.69 6.30
C SER A 4 -5.00 -6.34 5.61
N LEU A 5 -4.09 -5.89 4.73
CA LEU A 5 -4.27 -4.64 3.98
C LEU A 5 -5.56 -4.66 3.12
N SER A 6 -5.97 -5.82 2.62
CA SER A 6 -7.19 -5.97 1.83
C SER A 6 -8.50 -5.84 2.65
N ASN A 7 -8.42 -5.78 3.98
CA ASN A 7 -9.61 -5.71 4.85
C ASN A 7 -10.15 -4.29 5.04
N PHE A 8 -9.57 -3.27 4.38
CA PHE A 8 -10.02 -1.88 4.57
C PHE A 8 -11.51 -1.70 4.26
N SER A 9 -12.01 -2.33 3.18
CA SER A 9 -13.41 -2.22 2.77
C SER A 9 -14.40 -2.87 3.75
N THR A 10 -13.95 -3.76 4.63
CA THR A 10 -14.81 -4.49 5.57
C THR A 10 -14.83 -3.88 6.98
N GLY A 11 -13.81 -3.11 7.38
CA GLY A 11 -13.78 -2.51 8.72
C GLY A 11 -12.81 -1.36 8.90
N GLY A 12 -12.43 -0.68 7.81
CA GLY A 12 -11.62 0.53 7.86
C GLY A 12 -10.15 0.29 8.21
N ALA A 13 -9.47 1.34 8.67
CA ALA A 13 -8.02 1.30 8.83
C ALA A 13 -7.52 0.45 10.02
N GLU A 14 -8.42 0.06 10.94
CA GLU A 14 -8.08 -0.79 12.08
C GLU A 14 -7.94 -2.26 11.67
N THR A 15 -8.78 -2.74 10.75
CA THR A 15 -8.72 -4.13 10.25
C THR A 15 -7.49 -4.44 9.41
N MET A 16 -6.74 -3.41 9.02
CA MET A 16 -5.45 -3.54 8.34
C MET A 16 -4.32 -3.98 9.28
N GLU A 17 -4.51 -3.89 10.60
CA GLU A 17 -3.58 -4.35 11.64
C GLU A 17 -2.12 -3.85 11.45
N LEU A 18 -1.91 -2.62 10.97
CA LEU A 18 -0.57 -2.15 10.60
C LEU A 18 0.45 -2.28 11.75
N GLU A 19 0.05 -1.95 12.98
CA GLU A 19 0.92 -1.98 14.16
C GLU A 19 1.43 -3.38 14.51
N LYS A 20 0.76 -4.44 14.02
CA LYS A 20 1.19 -5.83 14.18
C LYS A 20 2.36 -6.19 13.26
N TYR A 21 2.49 -5.49 12.14
CA TYR A 21 3.45 -5.82 11.09
C TYR A 21 4.53 -4.75 10.89
N TRP A 22 4.27 -3.50 11.28
CA TRP A 22 5.14 -2.36 11.01
C TRP A 22 5.73 -1.80 12.28
N GLN A 23 7.02 -1.47 12.21
CA GLN A 23 7.71 -0.81 13.30
C GLN A 23 7.22 0.66 13.38
N PRO A 24 6.87 1.22 14.57
CA PRO A 24 6.29 2.56 14.67
C PRO A 24 7.13 3.70 14.08
N ARG A 25 8.45 3.53 14.00
CA ARG A 25 9.44 4.47 13.46
C ARG A 25 9.89 4.08 12.05
N CYS A 26 9.18 3.20 11.34
CA CYS A 26 9.54 2.75 9.99
C CYS A 26 9.76 3.93 9.03
N ASN A 27 10.57 3.75 7.99
CA ASN A 27 10.62 4.69 6.88
C ASN A 27 9.90 4.08 5.69
N TRP A 28 9.11 4.89 4.99
CA TRP A 28 8.44 4.48 3.75
C TRP A 28 8.91 5.37 2.60
N TYR A 29 9.46 4.76 1.56
CA TYR A 29 10.05 5.37 0.38
C TYR A 29 9.12 5.21 -0.81
N GLY A 30 8.17 6.13 -0.94
CA GLY A 30 7.21 6.11 -2.02
C GLY A 30 7.76 6.50 -3.39
N PRO A 31 6.94 6.36 -4.44
CA PRO A 31 7.26 6.84 -5.77
C PRO A 31 7.40 8.37 -5.79
N SER A 32 8.07 8.89 -6.83
CA SER A 32 8.42 10.32 -6.95
C SER A 32 7.23 11.28 -6.81
N GLY A 33 6.02 10.88 -7.22
CA GLY A 33 4.80 11.69 -7.10
C GLY A 33 4.20 11.77 -5.69
N ILE A 34 4.64 10.92 -4.75
CA ILE A 34 4.12 10.87 -3.37
C ILE A 34 5.23 11.27 -2.38
N GLY A 35 6.45 10.76 -2.59
CA GLY A 35 7.61 11.06 -1.76
C GLY A 35 7.81 10.09 -0.61
N THR A 36 8.62 10.50 0.36
CA THR A 36 9.04 9.67 1.51
C THR A 36 8.32 10.11 2.77
N SER A 37 7.95 9.14 3.61
CA SER A 37 7.38 9.39 4.93
C SER A 37 8.16 8.70 6.04
N ARG A 38 8.08 9.25 7.25
CA ARG A 38 8.77 8.75 8.45
C ARG A 38 7.76 8.41 9.53
N GLY A 39 7.95 7.25 10.14
CA GLY A 39 7.04 6.64 11.10
C GLY A 39 5.77 6.10 10.46
N LEU A 40 5.12 5.19 11.17
CA LEU A 40 3.87 4.58 10.71
C LEU A 40 2.77 5.64 10.53
N SER A 41 2.72 6.65 11.40
CA SER A 41 1.80 7.78 11.25
C SER A 41 2.08 8.61 10.00
N GLY A 42 3.35 8.81 9.64
CA GLY A 42 3.73 9.49 8.41
C GLY A 42 3.26 8.74 7.18
N PHE A 43 3.48 7.42 7.14
CA PHE A 43 2.97 6.56 6.07
C PHE A 43 1.45 6.64 5.94
N ARG A 44 0.74 6.56 7.07
CA ARG A 44 -0.72 6.64 7.08
C ARG A 44 -1.24 7.96 6.54
N ASN A 45 -0.71 9.08 7.05
CA ASN A 45 -1.21 10.41 6.74
C ASN A 45 -0.87 10.86 5.31
N TRP A 46 0.32 10.50 4.80
CA TRP A 46 0.83 11.02 3.53
C TRP A 46 0.71 10.05 2.36
N HIS A 47 0.43 8.77 2.62
CA HIS A 47 0.23 7.78 1.57
C HIS A 47 -1.07 7.00 1.71
N GLN A 48 -1.23 6.21 2.78
CA GLN A 48 -2.33 5.25 2.86
C GLN A 48 -3.72 5.91 2.82
N ILE A 49 -3.95 6.93 3.66
CA ILE A 49 -5.26 7.61 3.71
C ILE A 49 -5.55 8.33 2.39
N PRO A 50 -4.63 9.14 1.83
CA PRO A 50 -4.83 9.74 0.50
C PRO A 50 -5.09 8.70 -0.61
N PHE A 51 -4.37 7.57 -0.58
CA PHE A 51 -4.55 6.48 -1.54
C PHE A 51 -5.96 5.90 -1.45
N LEU A 52 -6.45 5.60 -0.25
CA LEU A 52 -7.78 5.05 -0.04
C LEU A 52 -8.90 6.07 -0.31
N ASN A 53 -8.65 7.36 -0.12
CA ASN A 53 -9.63 8.40 -0.48
C ASN A 53 -9.76 8.57 -2.00
N GLY A 54 -8.66 8.47 -2.76
CA GLY A 54 -8.68 8.58 -4.22
C GLY A 54 -9.01 7.27 -4.95
N LEU A 55 -8.74 6.14 -4.30
CA LEU A 55 -8.87 4.78 -4.83
C LEU A 55 -9.53 3.87 -3.76
N PRO A 56 -10.83 4.08 -3.47
CA PRO A 56 -11.51 3.49 -2.30
C PRO A 56 -11.79 1.99 -2.40
N ASP A 57 -11.82 1.43 -3.61
CA ASP A 57 -12.06 0.00 -3.85
C ASP A 57 -10.89 -0.64 -4.63
N PRO A 58 -9.71 -0.79 -4.00
CA PRO A 58 -8.58 -1.47 -4.62
C PRO A 58 -8.85 -2.98 -4.68
N GLY A 59 -9.37 -3.45 -5.81
CA GLY A 59 -9.47 -4.87 -6.10
C GLY A 59 -8.09 -5.48 -6.39
N GLY A 60 -7.68 -6.49 -5.62
CA GLY A 60 -6.46 -7.23 -5.88
C GLY A 60 -6.57 -8.16 -7.10
N ILE A 61 -5.51 -8.27 -7.90
CA ILE A 61 -5.39 -9.24 -9.01
C ILE A 61 -4.40 -10.33 -8.57
N SER A 62 -4.87 -11.26 -7.74
CA SER A 62 -4.02 -12.25 -7.05
C SER A 62 -3.23 -13.16 -7.99
N GLU A 63 -3.79 -13.54 -9.13
CA GLU A 63 -3.15 -14.44 -10.11
C GLU A 63 -1.87 -13.86 -10.74
N LYS A 64 -1.64 -12.54 -10.59
CA LYS A 64 -0.50 -11.83 -11.17
C LYS A 64 0.50 -11.33 -10.14
N GLN A 65 0.41 -11.84 -8.91
CA GLN A 65 1.26 -11.44 -7.80
C GLN A 65 2.37 -12.47 -7.56
N ASN A 66 3.58 -11.99 -7.30
CA ASN A 66 4.74 -12.81 -6.96
C ASN A 66 5.41 -12.26 -5.71
N MET A 67 5.96 -13.15 -4.90
CA MET A 67 6.74 -12.81 -3.72
C MET A 67 8.05 -13.60 -3.71
N PHE A 68 9.12 -12.96 -3.27
CA PHE A 68 10.42 -13.57 -3.08
C PHE A 68 11.09 -12.95 -1.86
N ALA A 69 12.02 -13.66 -1.23
CA ALA A 69 12.70 -13.18 -0.03
C ALA A 69 14.16 -13.64 -0.01
N ASP A 70 15.02 -12.80 0.55
CA ASP A 70 16.42 -13.11 0.83
C ASP A 70 16.87 -12.35 2.08
N GLY A 71 17.38 -13.09 3.07
CA GLY A 71 17.73 -12.56 4.39
C GLY A 71 16.58 -11.76 5.02
N ASP A 72 16.86 -10.51 5.37
CA ASP A 72 15.91 -9.58 5.99
C ASP A 72 14.98 -8.89 4.99
N TYR A 73 15.03 -9.22 3.69
CA TYR A 73 14.29 -8.54 2.64
C TYR A 73 13.21 -9.41 2.02
N VAL A 74 12.07 -8.80 1.69
CA VAL A 74 10.97 -9.39 0.95
C VAL A 74 10.62 -8.49 -0.22
N GLY A 75 10.55 -9.04 -1.42
CA GLY A 75 10.00 -8.39 -2.60
C GLY A 75 8.58 -8.90 -2.89
N PHE A 76 7.70 -7.99 -3.26
CA PHE A 76 6.37 -8.29 -3.78
C PHE A 76 6.15 -7.52 -5.08
N THR A 77 5.56 -8.17 -6.07
CA THR A 77 5.19 -7.49 -7.30
C THR A 77 3.88 -8.02 -7.85
N GLY A 78 3.09 -7.14 -8.44
CA GLY A 78 1.91 -7.48 -9.21
C GLY A 78 1.90 -6.77 -10.56
N TRP A 79 1.63 -7.49 -11.65
CA TRP A 79 1.73 -6.94 -13.01
C TRP A 79 0.56 -7.27 -13.95
N PRO A 80 -0.58 -6.56 -13.88
CA PRO A 80 -0.98 -5.62 -12.81
C PRO A 80 -1.39 -6.38 -11.54
N GLY A 81 -1.13 -5.78 -10.37
CA GLY A 81 -1.48 -6.36 -9.07
C GLY A 81 -2.80 -5.86 -8.52
N MET A 82 -3.35 -4.78 -9.08
CA MET A 82 -4.55 -4.12 -8.57
C MET A 82 -5.39 -3.53 -9.72
N ARG A 83 -6.70 -3.41 -9.48
CA ARG A 83 -7.69 -2.73 -10.34
C ARG A 83 -8.66 -1.94 -9.47
N MET A 84 -8.92 -0.68 -9.83
CA MET A 84 -9.86 0.18 -9.11
C MET A 84 -10.35 1.33 -9.99
N PRO A 85 -11.53 1.92 -9.70
CA PRO A 85 -11.91 3.22 -10.23
C PRO A 85 -11.07 4.34 -9.59
N VAL A 86 -10.79 5.40 -10.36
CA VAL A 86 -10.38 6.69 -9.78
C VAL A 86 -11.63 7.44 -9.33
N GLY A 87 -11.82 7.53 -8.01
CA GLY A 87 -13.02 8.09 -7.37
C GLY A 87 -12.67 9.03 -6.22
N GLY A 88 -13.66 9.32 -5.37
CA GLY A 88 -13.48 10.16 -4.18
C GLY A 88 -12.86 11.52 -4.47
N ASP A 89 -11.71 11.82 -3.84
CA ASP A 89 -10.98 13.09 -4.01
C ASP A 89 -10.14 13.16 -5.30
N GLY A 90 -10.16 12.11 -6.12
CA GLY A 90 -9.24 11.94 -7.24
C GLY A 90 -7.87 11.42 -6.80
N TRP A 91 -6.94 11.27 -7.75
CA TRP A 91 -5.64 10.66 -7.49
C TRP A 91 -4.51 11.37 -8.25
N LEU A 92 -3.54 11.95 -7.52
CA LEU A 92 -2.36 12.62 -8.10
C LEU A 92 -2.69 13.64 -9.21
N GLY A 93 -3.74 14.43 -9.03
CA GLY A 93 -4.22 15.42 -10.00
C GLY A 93 -5.17 14.88 -11.07
N ILE A 94 -5.48 13.58 -11.05
CA ILE A 94 -6.51 12.97 -11.88
C ILE A 94 -7.87 13.19 -11.19
N PRO A 95 -8.85 13.83 -11.84
CA PRO A 95 -10.16 14.05 -11.26
C PRO A 95 -10.96 12.73 -11.12
N PRO A 96 -11.88 12.65 -10.14
CA PRO A 96 -12.71 11.46 -9.91
C PRO A 96 -13.75 11.30 -11.01
N ALA A 97 -13.43 10.50 -12.03
CA ALA A 97 -14.29 10.25 -13.19
C ALA A 97 -14.78 8.80 -13.27
N GLU A 98 -14.59 8.02 -12.21
CA GLU A 98 -14.90 6.57 -12.13
C GLU A 98 -14.19 5.73 -13.20
N GLN A 99 -13.14 6.28 -13.81
CA GLN A 99 -12.34 5.59 -14.80
C GLN A 99 -11.64 4.41 -14.14
N GLN A 100 -11.89 3.22 -14.69
CA GLN A 100 -11.21 2.00 -14.27
C GLN A 100 -9.73 2.05 -14.69
N ILE A 101 -8.84 1.85 -13.71
CA ILE A 101 -7.41 1.73 -13.93
C ILE A 101 -6.90 0.38 -13.43
N THR A 102 -5.75 -0.03 -13.96
CA THR A 102 -4.97 -1.14 -13.40
C THR A 102 -3.62 -0.60 -12.95
N MET A 103 -3.12 -1.11 -11.83
CA MET A 103 -1.86 -0.68 -11.26
C MET A 103 -0.87 -1.84 -11.23
N ARG A 104 0.35 -1.54 -11.66
CA ARG A 104 1.51 -2.40 -11.50
C ARG A 104 2.23 -1.94 -10.24
N ASN A 105 2.41 -2.83 -9.29
CA ASN A 105 3.03 -2.51 -8.00
C ASN A 105 4.28 -3.36 -7.79
N LEU A 106 5.22 -2.76 -7.09
CA LEU A 106 6.48 -3.35 -6.67
C LEU A 106 6.80 -2.77 -5.30
N ASP A 107 6.84 -3.64 -4.30
CA ASP A 107 7.17 -3.29 -2.92
C ASP A 107 8.36 -4.10 -2.47
N PHE A 108 9.29 -3.45 -1.77
CA PHE A 108 10.39 -4.11 -1.09
C PHE A 108 10.30 -3.78 0.39
N TRP A 109 10.24 -4.78 1.24
CA TRP A 109 10.25 -4.61 2.68
C TRP A 109 11.56 -5.09 3.26
N ARG A 110 12.16 -4.29 4.15
CA ARG A 110 13.19 -4.75 5.06
C ARG A 110 12.58 -5.01 6.42
N CYS A 111 12.71 -6.24 6.89
CA CYS A 111 12.27 -6.67 8.21
C CYS A 111 13.40 -6.49 9.22
N GLU A 112 13.05 -6.09 10.44
CA GLU A 112 13.95 -6.03 11.58
C GLU A 112 13.19 -6.51 12.81
N LYS A 113 13.69 -7.54 13.50
CA LYS A 113 13.06 -8.13 14.71
C LYS A 113 11.59 -8.51 14.49
N GLY A 114 11.29 -9.06 13.31
CA GLY A 114 9.95 -9.53 12.94
C GLY A 114 8.96 -8.44 12.51
N LEU A 115 9.40 -7.18 12.38
CA LEU A 115 8.57 -6.06 11.93
C LEU A 115 9.17 -5.36 10.71
N ILE A 116 8.34 -4.77 9.86
CA ILE A 116 8.77 -3.96 8.73
C ILE A 116 9.40 -2.67 9.25
N ARG A 117 10.68 -2.49 8.95
CA ARG A 117 11.46 -1.31 9.31
C ARG A 117 11.54 -0.31 8.17
N GLU A 118 11.62 -0.80 6.95
CA GLU A 118 11.68 0.00 5.73
C GLU A 118 10.77 -0.61 4.66
N ASN A 119 10.11 0.25 3.90
CA ASN A 119 9.35 -0.09 2.70
C ASN A 119 9.61 0.94 1.62
#